data_AF-A0A1H8FY47-F1
#
_entry.id   AF-A0A1H8FY47-F1
#
_cell.length_a   1.000
_cell.length_b   1.000
_cell.length_c   1.000
_cell.angle_alpha   90.00
_cell.angle_beta   90.00
_cell.angle_gamma   90.00
#
_symmetry.space_group_name_H-M   'P 1'
#
loop_
_entity.id
_entity.type
_entity.pdbx_description
1 polymer ?
#
loop_
_entity_poly.entity_id
_entity_poly.type
_entity_poly.pdbx_seq_one_letter_code
_entity_poly.pdbx_strand_id
1 'polypeptide(L)'
;MELIVGAKRITPSAIHRIAGGVEATLRGEALISLLDATFHGAGSIEVHGGDLDRRPLDVAAIEMTGGDTRVTLVYAGPAKTLM
;
A
#
# COMPACT_ATOMS: atom_id res chain seq x y z
N MET A 1 -8.87 -2.52 6.07
CA MET A 1 -7.80 -3.03 5.19
C MET A 1 -6.51 -2.37 5.64
N GLU A 2 -5.40 -3.08 5.56
CA GLU A 2 -4.08 -2.59 5.96
C GLU A 2 -3.10 -2.75 4.81
N LEU A 3 -2.00 -2.00 4.87
CA LEU A 3 -0.85 -2.20 3.99
C LEU A 3 0.24 -2.89 4.79
N ILE A 4 0.84 -3.93 4.23
CA ILE A 4 2.06 -4.53 4.71
C ILE A 4 3.18 -3.99 3.83
N VAL A 5 4.15 -3.32 4.44
CA VAL A 5 5.30 -2.74 3.75
C VAL A 5 6.56 -3.34 4.34
N GLY A 6 7.18 -4.26 3.58
CA GLY A 6 8.23 -5.12 4.11
C GLY A 6 7.72 -5.94 5.30
N ALA A 7 8.27 -5.69 6.49
CA ALA A 7 7.83 -6.33 7.74
C ALA A 7 6.86 -5.48 8.58
N LYS A 8 6.56 -4.24 8.16
CA LYS A 8 5.70 -3.33 8.90
C LYS A 8 4.24 -3.46 8.45
N ARG A 9 3.32 -3.40 9.41
CA ARG A 9 1.90 -3.17 9.14
C ARG A 9 1.59 -1.69 9.29
N ILE A 10 0.94 -1.14 8.28
CA ILE A 10 0.54 0.24 8.17
C ILE A 10 -0.97 0.26 8.07
N THR A 11 -1.61 1.01 8.96
CA THR A 11 -3.04 1.29 8.88
C THR A 11 -3.23 2.68 8.25
N PRO A 12 -3.69 2.77 6.98
CA PRO A 12 -3.97 4.05 6.36
C PRO A 12 -5.08 4.80 7.09
N SER A 13 -5.06 6.12 7.00
CA SER A 13 -6.18 6.96 7.50
C SER A 13 -7.47 6.71 6.72
N ALA A 14 -7.35 6.39 5.44
CA ALA A 14 -8.43 5.90 4.59
C ALA A 14 -7.86 4.91 3.57
N ILE A 15 -8.61 3.89 3.24
CA ILE A 15 -8.26 2.94 2.17
C ILE A 15 -9.53 2.39 1.53
N HIS A 16 -9.58 2.43 0.20
CA HIS A 16 -10.70 1.88 -0.57
C HIS A 16 -10.20 1.21 -1.85
N ARG A 17 -11.04 0.34 -2.42
CA ARG A 17 -10.73 -0.38 -3.64
C ARG A 17 -11.03 0.49 -4.85
N ILE A 18 -10.20 0.32 -5.88
CA ILE A 18 -10.41 0.89 -7.21
C ILE A 18 -10.28 -0.23 -8.25
N ALA A 19 -10.62 0.08 -9.50
CA ALA A 19 -10.38 -0.86 -10.59
C ALA A 19 -8.88 -1.17 -10.70
N GLY A 20 -8.51 -2.43 -10.47
CA GLY A 20 -7.12 -2.89 -10.58
C GLY A 20 -6.21 -2.59 -9.39
N GLY A 21 -6.75 -2.15 -8.24
CA GLY A 21 -5.90 -1.80 -7.11
C GLY A 21 -6.63 -1.28 -5.87
N VAL A 22 -5.91 -0.48 -5.09
CA VAL A 22 -6.44 0.25 -3.94
C VAL A 22 -5.91 1.68 -3.94
N GLU A 23 -6.68 2.59 -3.37
CA GLU A 23 -6.25 3.95 -3.07
C GLU A 23 -6.20 4.13 -1.55
N ALA A 24 -5.08 4.63 -1.05
CA ALA A 24 -4.82 4.81 0.37
C ALA A 24 -4.43 6.26 0.67
N THR A 25 -4.93 6.80 1.79
CA THR A 25 -4.50 8.10 2.32
C THR A 25 -3.55 7.87 3.49
N LEU A 26 -2.31 8.33 3.34
CA LEU A 26 -1.23 8.16 4.31
C LEU A 26 -0.75 9.52 4.84
N ARG A 27 -0.22 9.49 6.07
CA ARG A 27 0.34 10.65 6.78
C ARG A 27 1.52 10.18 7.64
N GLY A 28 2.49 11.07 7.87
CA GLY A 28 3.58 10.83 8.83
C GLY A 28 4.38 9.54 8.55
N GLU A 29 4.59 8.73 9.58
CA GLU A 29 5.44 7.53 9.54
C GLU A 29 4.93 6.45 8.55
N ALA A 30 3.60 6.39 8.34
CA ALA A 30 2.98 5.51 7.36
C ALA A 30 3.41 5.86 5.93
N LEU A 31 3.47 7.16 5.61
CA LEU A 31 3.94 7.63 4.32
C LEU A 31 5.44 7.37 4.15
N ILE A 32 6.25 7.70 5.17
CA ILE A 32 7.71 7.52 5.13
C ILE A 32 8.05 6.04 4.88
N SER A 33 7.42 5.12 5.62
CA SER A 33 7.65 3.68 5.45
C SER A 33 7.31 3.20 4.03
N LEU A 34 6.23 3.72 3.42
CA LEU A 34 5.88 3.40 2.04
C LEU A 34 6.93 3.93 1.05
N LEU A 35 7.36 5.18 1.22
CA LEU A 35 8.36 5.81 0.34
C LEU A 35 9.69 5.06 0.39
N ASP A 36 10.13 4.64 1.59
CA ASP A 36 11.36 3.86 1.74
C ASP A 36 11.26 2.50 1.03
N ALA A 37 10.13 1.79 1.13
CA ALA A 37 9.96 0.55 0.41
C ALA A 37 9.93 0.74 -1.11
N THR A 38 9.29 1.82 -1.58
CA THR A 38 9.12 2.10 -3.01
C THR A 38 10.43 2.53 -3.67
N PHE A 39 11.18 3.45 -3.05
CA PHE A 39 12.32 4.11 -3.67
C PHE A 39 13.68 3.57 -3.22
N HIS A 40 13.77 3.02 -2.01
CA HIS A 40 15.01 2.45 -1.47
C HIS A 40 15.04 0.92 -1.54
N GLY A 41 14.05 0.29 -2.17
CA GLY A 41 13.98 -1.17 -2.33
C GLY A 41 13.80 -1.92 -1.00
N ALA A 42 13.31 -1.24 0.03
CA ALA A 42 13.28 -1.77 1.40
C ALA A 42 12.17 -2.82 1.67
N GLY A 43 11.42 -3.25 0.66
CA GLY A 43 10.48 -4.36 0.82
C GLY A 43 9.36 -4.40 -0.23
N SER A 44 8.57 -5.47 -0.20
CA SER A 44 7.33 -5.58 -0.97
C SER A 44 6.20 -4.79 -0.31
N ILE A 45 5.29 -4.25 -1.11
CA ILE A 45 4.03 -3.69 -0.64
C ILE A 45 2.93 -4.72 -0.89
N GLU A 46 2.19 -5.08 0.14
CA GLU A 46 1.06 -6.01 0.06
C GLU A 46 -0.16 -5.37 0.73
N VAL A 47 -1.37 -5.63 0.24
CA VAL A 47 -2.61 -5.29 0.97
C VAL A 47 -3.05 -6.48 1.80
N HIS A 48 -3.55 -6.22 3.01
CA HIS A 48 -4.12 -7.22 3.91
C HIS A 48 -5.59 -6.89 4.22
N GLY A 49 -6.45 -7.91 4.13
CA GLY A 49 -7.87 -7.82 4.45
C GLY A 49 -8.83 -8.24 3.33
N GLY A 50 -9.86 -8.98 3.71
CA GLY A 50 -10.88 -9.52 2.80
C GLY A 50 -10.30 -10.56 1.83
N ASP A 51 -10.80 -10.56 0.59
CA ASP A 51 -10.35 -11.38 -0.54
C ASP A 51 -9.00 -10.93 -1.16
N LEU A 52 -8.42 -9.83 -0.69
CA LEU A 52 -7.13 -9.32 -1.20
C LEU A 52 -5.95 -9.72 -0.31
N ASP A 53 -6.10 -10.78 0.48
CA ASP A 53 -5.17 -11.06 1.56
C ASP A 53 -3.72 -11.28 1.08
N ARG A 54 -2.81 -10.42 1.54
CA ARG A 54 -1.39 -10.38 1.17
C ARG A 54 -1.17 -10.29 -0.35
N ARG A 55 -2.05 -9.56 -1.03
CA ARG A 55 -1.91 -9.33 -2.47
C ARG A 55 -0.83 -8.28 -2.74
N PRO A 56 0.18 -8.57 -3.58
CA PRO A 56 1.25 -7.63 -3.88
C PRO A 56 0.75 -6.44 -4.70
N LEU A 57 1.31 -5.28 -4.40
CA LEU A 57 0.97 -3.98 -4.96
C LEU A 57 2.23 -3.22 -5.38
N ASP A 58 2.09 -2.40 -6.42
CA ASP A 58 3.08 -1.40 -6.83
C ASP A 58 2.49 0.01 -6.72
N VAL A 59 3.32 1.00 -6.42
CA VAL A 59 2.92 2.40 -6.41
C VAL A 59 2.80 2.91 -7.84
N ALA A 60 1.61 3.35 -8.22
CA ALA A 60 1.34 3.93 -9.53
C ALA A 60 1.31 5.46 -9.50
N ALA A 61 0.81 6.05 -8.41
CA ALA A 61 0.74 7.51 -8.26
C ALA A 61 0.82 7.92 -6.79
N ILE A 62 1.39 9.10 -6.56
CA ILE A 62 1.45 9.77 -5.26
C ILE A 62 1.01 11.22 -5.48
N GLU A 63 -0.04 11.63 -4.78
CA GLU A 63 -0.60 12.98 -4.83
C GLU A 63 -0.63 13.58 -3.42
N MET A 64 -0.07 14.77 -3.24
CA MET A 64 0.04 15.42 -1.93
C MET A 64 -0.82 16.68 -1.88
N THR A 65 -1.75 16.76 -0.93
CA THR A 65 -2.66 17.91 -0.77
C THR A 65 -2.97 18.18 0.70
N GLY A 66 -2.76 19.41 1.18
CA GLY A 66 -3.28 19.86 2.48
C GLY A 66 -2.83 19.05 3.72
N GLY A 67 -1.68 18.37 3.66
CA GLY A 67 -1.18 17.49 4.72
C GLY A 67 -1.48 16.00 4.50
N ASP A 68 -2.28 15.68 3.49
CA ASP A 68 -2.64 14.32 3.11
C ASP A 68 -1.84 13.87 1.90
N THR A 69 -1.46 12.60 1.90
CA THR A 69 -0.87 11.97 0.73
C THR A 69 -1.73 10.82 0.28
N ARG A 70 -2.31 10.99 -0.90
CA ARG A 70 -3.10 9.98 -1.59
C ARG A 70 -2.17 9.15 -2.44
N VAL A 71 -2.21 7.85 -2.25
CA VAL A 71 -1.36 6.88 -2.95
C VAL A 71 -2.26 5.92 -3.70
N THR A 72 -2.04 5.84 -5.01
CA THR A 72 -2.67 4.84 -5.87
C THR A 72 -1.74 3.64 -5.97
N LEU A 73 -2.25 2.47 -5.58
CA LEU A 73 -1.53 1.20 -5.57
C LEU A 73 -2.23 0.23 -6.52
N VAL A 74 -1.49 -0.34 -7.48
CA VAL A 74 -2.02 -1.28 -8.47
C VAL A 74 -1.59 -2.71 -8.17
N TYR A 75 -2.41 -3.69 -8.52
CA TYR A 75 -2.07 -5.10 -8.30
C TYR A 75 -0.85 -5.50 -9.13
N ALA A 76 0.22 -5.92 -8.46
CA ALA A 76 1.45 -6.39 -9.10
C ALA A 76 1.41 -7.89 -9.42
N GLY A 77 0.42 -8.62 -8.88
CA GLY A 77 0.29 -10.06 -9.08
C GLY A 77 -0.87 -10.69 -8.30
N PRO A 78 -0.98 -12.03 -8.33
CA PRO A 78 -1.94 -12.76 -7.50
C PRO A 78 -1.54 -12.69 -6.03
N ALA A 79 -2.51 -12.90 -5.13
CA ALA A 79 -2.25 -13.06 -3.70
C ALA A 79 -1.31 -14.25 -3.47
N LYS A 80 -0.32 -14.09 -2.58
CA LYS A 80 0.55 -15.21 -2.19
C LYS A 80 -0.30 -16.23 -1.44
N THR A 81 -0.43 -17.42 -2.01
CA THR A 81 -1.00 -18.56 -1.29
C THR A 81 0.07 -19.07 -0.33
N LEU A 82 -0.20 -19.08 0.97
CA LEU A 82 0.62 -19.82 1.93
C LEU A 82 0.42 -21.31 1.65
N MET A 83 1.45 -21.94 1.06
CA MET A 83 1.61 -23.40 1.09
C MET A 83 2.11 -23.84 2.46
#